data_AF-A0A848I8J9-F1
#
_entry.id   AF-A0A848I8J9-F1
#
_cell.length_a   1.000
_cell.length_b   1.000
_cell.length_c   1.000
_cell.angle_alpha   90.00
_cell.angle_beta   90.00
_cell.angle_gamma   90.00
#
_symmetry.space_group_name_H-M   'P 1'
#
loop_
_entity.id
_entity.type
_entity.pdbx_description
1 polymer ?
#
loop_
_entity_poly.entity_id
_entity_poly.type
_entity_poly.pdbx_seq_one_letter_code
_entity_poly.pdbx_strand_id
1 'polypeptide(L)' 'MPSRRYQGDPYWKRAKVDGVCTSGTPYKKGDRVFFYPLTGATFAGDAAQRASAEFDDLSALED' A
#
# COMPACT_ATOMS: atom_id res chain seq x y z
N MET A 1 16.61 16.59 -16.84
CA MET A 1 15.29 15.96 -17.03
C MET A 1 14.71 15.66 -15.66
N PRO A 2 13.48 16.08 -15.33
CA PRO A 2 13.01 16.09 -13.95
C PRO A 2 12.78 14.65 -13.45
N SER A 3 13.53 14.29 -12.42
CA SER A 3 13.37 13.10 -11.58
C SER A 3 12.02 13.19 -10.87
N ARG A 4 10.96 12.67 -11.50
CA ARG A 4 9.58 12.77 -10.98
C ARG A 4 8.89 11.42 -10.79
N ARG A 5 9.65 10.35 -10.49
CA ARG A 5 9.07 9.00 -10.37
C ARG A 5 8.82 8.52 -8.92
N TYR A 6 9.22 9.25 -7.88
CA TYR A 6 8.89 8.91 -6.48
C TYR A 6 7.52 9.43 -5.99
N GLN A 7 6.52 9.55 -6.88
CA GLN A 7 5.16 9.96 -6.48
C GLN A 7 4.16 8.79 -6.51
N GLY A 8 4.61 7.58 -6.85
CA GLY A 8 3.77 6.39 -7.02
C GLY A 8 3.95 5.31 -5.96
N ASP A 9 4.95 5.46 -5.09
CA ASP A 9 5.33 4.39 -4.18
C ASP A 9 4.24 4.12 -3.14
N PRO A 10 3.85 2.85 -2.98
CA PRO A 10 2.94 2.47 -1.94
C PRO A 10 3.58 2.69 -0.57
N TYR A 11 2.76 3.18 0.36
CA TYR A 11 3.25 3.51 1.68
C TYR A 11 2.31 2.99 2.77
N TRP A 12 2.92 2.70 3.91
CA TRP A 12 2.20 2.34 5.11
C TRP A 12 1.54 3.58 5.71
N LYS A 13 0.23 3.50 5.94
CA LYS A 13 -0.52 4.52 6.68
C LYS A 13 -1.40 3.86 7.73
N ARG A 14 -1.89 4.68 8.66
CA ARG A 14 -2.91 4.25 9.62
C ARG A 14 -4.28 4.61 9.07
N ALA A 15 -5.20 3.66 9.10
CA ALA A 15 -6.58 3.88 8.70
C ALA A 15 -7.20 4.96 9.61
N LYS A 16 -7.73 6.03 9.01
CA LYS A 16 -8.42 7.11 9.74
C LYS A 16 -9.89 6.79 10.01
N VAL A 17 -10.44 5.85 9.27
CA VAL A 17 -11.82 5.37 9.32
C VAL A 17 -11.80 3.86 9.26
N ASP A 18 -12.82 3.21 9.80
CA ASP A 18 -13.14 1.82 9.47
C ASP A 18 -13.62 1.72 8.01
N GLY A 19 -13.33 0.59 7.38
CA GLY A 19 -13.66 0.38 5.99
C GLY A 19 -13.27 -1.01 5.50
N VAL A 20 -13.49 -1.26 4.22
CA VAL A 20 -13.10 -2.50 3.55
C VAL A 20 -11.99 -2.17 2.56
N CYS A 21 -10.91 -2.95 2.62
CA CYS A 21 -9.78 -2.81 1.71
C CYS A 21 -10.13 -3.35 0.32
N THR A 22 -9.30 -3.07 -0.68
CA THR A 22 -9.48 -3.56 -2.07
C THR A 22 -9.58 -5.09 -2.15
N SER A 23 -8.89 -5.81 -1.26
CA SER A 23 -8.97 -7.28 -1.18
C SER A 23 -10.23 -7.80 -0.46
N GLY A 24 -11.15 -6.92 -0.06
CA GLY A 24 -12.33 -7.31 0.72
C GLY A 24 -12.05 -7.53 2.21
N THR A 25 -10.84 -7.26 2.69
CA THR A 25 -10.51 -7.38 4.12
C THR A 25 -11.04 -6.14 4.88
N PRO A 26 -11.92 -6.32 5.87
CA PRO A 26 -12.34 -5.22 6.72
C PRO A 26 -11.18 -4.75 7.60
N TYR A 27 -10.99 -3.45 7.72
CA TYR A 27 -10.01 -2.81 8.59
C TYR A 27 -10.69 -1.78 9.50
N LYS A 28 -10.14 -1.59 10.71
CA LYS A 28 -10.68 -0.61 11.65
C LYS A 28 -9.87 0.68 11.62
N LYS A 29 -10.48 1.76 12.09
CA LYS A 29 -9.74 2.99 12.37
C LYS A 29 -8.59 2.68 13.34
N GLY A 30 -7.38 3.05 12.96
CA GLY A 30 -6.14 2.78 13.69
C GLY A 30 -5.33 1.60 13.15
N ASP A 31 -5.92 0.74 12.32
CA ASP A 31 -5.20 -0.36 11.68
C ASP A 31 -4.11 0.14 10.73
N ARG A 32 -3.06 -0.67 10.60
CA ARG A 32 -1.97 -0.42 9.66
C ARG A 32 -2.41 -0.93 8.29
N VAL A 33 -2.54 -0.01 7.34
CA VAL A 33 -2.96 -0.30 5.97
C VAL A 33 -1.87 0.14 5.00
N PHE A 34 -1.70 -0.62 3.93
CA PHE A 34 -0.74 -0.33 2.87
C PHE A 34 -1.49 0.29 1.69
N PHE A 35 -1.11 1.50 1.30
CA PHE A 35 -1.84 2.30 0.33
C PHE A 35 -1.00 2.51 -0.92
N TYR A 36 -1.55 2.12 -2.07
CA TYR A 36 -0.98 2.34 -3.39
C TYR A 36 -1.59 3.61 -4.02
N PRO A 37 -0.85 4.73 -4.11
CA PRO A 37 -1.36 5.95 -4.73
C PRO A 37 -1.57 5.80 -6.24
N LEU A 38 -0.80 4.92 -6.91
CA LEU A 38 -0.92 4.68 -8.35
C LEU A 38 -2.26 4.04 -8.75
N THR A 39 -2.73 3.06 -7.97
CA THR A 39 -3.94 2.28 -8.28
C THR A 39 -5.13 2.66 -7.39
N GLY A 40 -4.90 3.48 -6.37
CA GLY A 40 -5.88 3.75 -5.31
C GLY A 40 -6.17 2.53 -4.44
N ALA A 41 -5.39 1.45 -4.57
CA ALA A 41 -5.62 0.23 -3.82
C ALA A 41 -5.17 0.40 -2.37
N THR A 42 -6.03 0.01 -1.45
CA THR A 42 -5.69 -0.05 -0.02
C THR A 42 -5.75 -1.51 0.39
N PHE A 43 -4.69 -2.00 1.02
CA PHE A 43 -4.61 -3.34 1.59
C PHE A 43 -4.53 -3.24 3.11
N ALA A 44 -5.07 -4.22 3.82
CA ALA A 44 -5.09 -4.25 5.28
C ALA A 44 -4.62 -5.60 5.82
N GLY A 45 -4.02 -5.59 7.01
CA GLY A 45 -3.60 -6.80 7.72
C GLY A 45 -2.56 -7.62 6.94
N ASP A 46 -2.79 -8.93 6.83
CA ASP A 46 -1.89 -9.87 6.16
C ASP A 46 -1.71 -9.57 4.66
N ALA A 47 -2.77 -9.11 3.99
CA ALA A 47 -2.71 -8.70 2.59
C ALA A 47 -1.84 -7.45 2.39
N ALA A 48 -1.80 -6.53 3.37
CA ALA A 48 -0.90 -5.39 3.34
C ALA A 48 0.56 -5.82 3.47
N GLN A 49 0.83 -6.84 4.29
CA GLN A 49 2.17 -7.36 4.52
C GLN A 49 2.68 -8.12 3.30
N ARG A 50 1.83 -8.93 2.65
CA ARG A 50 2.15 -9.58 1.37
C ARG A 50 2.36 -8.60 0.23
N ALA A 51 1.45 -7.63 0.06
CA ALA A 51 1.60 -6.60 -0.99
C ALA A 51 2.87 -5.76 -0.78
N SER A 52 3.21 -5.43 0.48
CA SER A 52 4.46 -4.75 0.80
C SER A 52 5.69 -5.60 0.46
N ALA A 53 5.64 -6.93 0.68
CA ALA A 53 6.75 -7.83 0.35
C ALA A 53 6.92 -8.02 -1.17
N GLU A 54 5.82 -8.15 -1.91
CA GLU A 54 5.86 -8.23 -3.39
C GLU A 54 6.34 -6.91 -4.01
N PHE A 55 6.02 -5.76 -3.40
CA PHE A 55 6.52 -4.47 -3.87
C PHE A 55 8.00 -4.26 -3.57
N ASP A 56 8.50 -4.69 -2.42
CA ASP A 56 9.93 -4.60 -2.08
C ASP A 56 10.80 -5.38 -3.08
N ASP A 57 10.33 -6.57 -3.50
CA ASP A 57 10.98 -7.41 -4.51
C ASP A 57 10.96 -6.77 -5.92
N LEU A 58 9.85 -6.16 -6.32
CA LEU A 58 9.72 -5.45 -7.60
C LEU A 58 10.49 -4.12 -7.63
N SER A 59 10.50 -3.39 -6.52
CA SER A 59 11.25 -2.14 -6.38
C SER A 59 12.76 -2.38 -6.34
N ALA A 60 13.20 -3.57 -5.96
CA ALA A 60 14.61 -3.98 -5.98
C ALA A 60 15.09 -4.44 -7.37
N LEU A 61 14.19 -4.63 -8.34
CA LEU A 61 14.49 -5.10 -9.70
C LEU A 61 14.66 -3.96 -10.74
N GLU A 62 14.55 -2.71 -10.33
CA GLU A 62 14.91 -1.53 -11.13
C GLU A 62 16.28 -0.97 -10.68
N ASP A 63 17.38 -1.71 -10.91
CA ASP A 63 18.77 -1.20 -10.91
C ASP A 63 19.44 -1.46 -12.27
#